data_AF-A0A4Y2W9Z1-F1
#
_entry.id   AF-A0A4Y2W9Z1-F1
#
_cell.length_a   1.000
_cell.length_b   1.000
_cell.length_c   1.000
_cell.angle_alpha   90.00
_cell.angle_beta   90.00
_cell.angle_gamma   90.00
#
_symmetry.space_group_name_H-M   'P 1'
#
loop_
_entity.id
_entity.type
_entity.pdbx_description
1 polymer ?
#
loop_
_entity_poly.entity_id
_entity_poly.type
_entity_poly.pdbx_seq_one_letter_code
_entity_poly.pdbx_strand_id
1 'polypeptide(L)'
;MGLGRTTERGDSFVYFRDGFEIDFKFFTLSDASSVFMAEMTEIREAMEYVIEGGHGSTQIVSDSRSSLMALESTCEKRSFIKEIKRKIKFHENKIFLCWIKVHKGYMGNEQIS
;
A
#
# COMPACT_ATOMS: atom_id res chain seq x y z
N MET A 1 -14.81 35.91 -1.50
CA MET A 1 -15.16 34.83 -0.57
C MET A 1 -15.61 33.64 -1.40
N GLY A 2 -14.96 32.49 -1.25
CA GLY A 2 -15.23 31.27 -2.02
C GLY A 2 -13.99 30.71 -2.72
N LEU A 3 -13.20 29.92 -1.99
CA LEU A 3 -12.28 28.95 -2.59
C LEU A 3 -12.80 27.56 -2.17
N GLY A 4 -13.09 26.74 -3.17
CA GLY A 4 -13.58 25.38 -3.00
C GLY A 4 -12.54 24.53 -2.28
N ARG A 5 -13.02 23.58 -1.48
CA ARG A 5 -12.22 22.62 -0.73
C ARG A 5 -11.28 21.87 -1.68
N THR A 6 -9.98 21.90 -1.44
CA THR A 6 -9.08 20.85 -1.91
C THR A 6 -9.35 19.63 -1.05
N THR A 7 -10.24 18.77 -1.52
CA THR A 7 -10.20 17.37 -1.13
C THR A 7 -8.89 16.84 -1.66
N GLU A 8 -7.92 16.58 -0.79
CA GLU A 8 -6.71 15.84 -1.16
C GLU A 8 -6.66 14.64 -0.22
N ARG A 9 -7.17 13.51 -0.71
CA ARG A 9 -6.99 12.23 -0.02
C ARG A 9 -5.54 11.81 -0.21
N GLY A 10 -4.74 11.86 0.85
CA GLY A 10 -3.36 11.38 0.86
C GLY A 10 -3.28 9.94 1.35
N ASP A 11 -2.19 9.28 1.02
CA ASP A 11 -1.82 7.97 1.56
C ASP A 11 -0.31 7.93 1.76
N SER A 12 0.18 6.97 2.54
CA SER A 12 1.55 6.99 3.03
C SER A 12 2.06 5.63 3.47
N PHE A 13 3.37 5.44 3.36
CA PHE A 13 4.05 4.32 4.00
C PHE A 13 5.23 4.80 4.84
N VAL A 14 5.62 3.99 5.81
CA VAL A 14 6.79 4.20 6.66
C VAL A 14 7.79 3.07 6.44
N TYR A 15 9.06 3.41 6.29
CA TYR A 15 10.15 2.46 6.10
C TYR A 15 10.96 2.29 7.39
N PHE A 16 11.05 1.05 7.84
CA PHE A 16 11.80 0.66 9.03
C PHE A 16 13.04 -0.15 8.65
N ARG A 17 14.14 0.05 9.39
CA ARG A 17 15.34 -0.80 9.35
C ARG A 17 15.87 -1.01 10.75
N ASP A 18 16.14 -2.26 11.09
CA ASP A 18 16.65 -2.67 12.42
C ASP A 18 15.80 -2.15 13.60
N GLY A 19 14.48 -2.03 13.38
CA GLY A 19 13.53 -1.54 14.38
C GLY A 19 13.42 -0.01 14.47
N PHE A 20 14.19 0.73 13.67
CA PHE A 20 14.15 2.18 13.61
C PHE A 20 13.40 2.66 12.37
N GLU A 21 12.53 3.65 12.54
CA GLU A 21 11.98 4.41 11.42
C GLU A 21 13.11 5.21 10.76
N ILE A 22 13.29 5.03 9.45
CA ILE A 22 14.38 5.65 8.70
C ILE A 22 13.91 6.56 7.58
N ASP A 23 12.69 6.37 7.07
CA ASP A 23 12.05 7.26 6.10
C ASP A 23 10.54 7.06 6.13
N PHE A 24 9.79 8.02 5.59
CA PHE A 24 8.38 7.89 5.29
C PHE A 24 8.08 8.61 3.97
N LYS A 25 7.03 8.18 3.27
CA LYS A 25 6.55 8.84 2.06
C LYS A 25 5.06 9.10 2.18
N PHE A 26 4.66 10.30 1.81
CA PHE A 26 3.28 10.69 1.56
C PHE A 26 3.10 10.90 0.06
N PHE A 27 1.98 10.45 -0.48
CA PHE A 27 1.62 10.67 -1.87
C PHE A 27 0.14 11.04 -1.97
N THR A 28 -0.17 11.88 -2.95
CA THR A 28 -1.55 12.34 -3.20
C THR A 28 -2.27 11.30 -4.05
N LEU A 29 -3.46 10.92 -3.64
CA LEU A 29 -4.36 10.11 -4.45
C LEU A 29 -5.32 11.02 -5.23
N SER A 30 -5.75 10.55 -6.40
CA SER A 30 -6.87 11.18 -7.09
C SER A 30 -8.13 11.13 -6.22
N ASP A 31 -8.93 12.19 -6.24
CA ASP A 31 -10.22 12.26 -5.54
C ASP A 31 -11.21 11.14 -5.93
N ALA A 32 -11.03 10.55 -7.11
CA ALA A 32 -11.84 9.43 -7.59
C ALA A 32 -11.29 8.05 -7.19
N SER A 33 -10.18 7.96 -6.44
CA SER A 33 -9.57 6.69 -6.06
C SER A 33 -10.42 5.96 -5.02
N SER A 34 -10.82 4.73 -5.34
CA SER A 34 -11.43 3.83 -4.35
C SER A 34 -10.40 3.42 -3.29
N VAL A 35 -10.88 2.96 -2.12
CA VAL A 35 -10.01 2.45 -1.03
C VAL A 35 -9.08 1.34 -1.55
N PHE A 36 -9.61 0.42 -2.35
CA PHE A 36 -8.80 -0.63 -2.97
C PHE A 36 -7.69 -0.06 -3.89
N MET A 37 -8.00 0.98 -4.67
CA MET A 37 -7.00 1.61 -5.55
C MET A 37 -5.94 2.38 -4.75
N ALA A 38 -6.32 3.00 -3.64
CA ALA A 38 -5.41 3.66 -2.70
C ALA A 38 -4.40 2.66 -2.15
N GLU A 39 -4.89 1.59 -1.51
CA GLU A 39 -4.07 0.54 -0.89
C GLU A 39 -3.17 -0.18 -1.91
N MET A 40 -3.68 -0.43 -3.13
CA MET A 40 -2.85 -0.98 -4.21
C MET A 40 -1.76 0.00 -4.67
N THR A 41 -2.05 1.30 -4.65
CA THR A 41 -1.06 2.33 -4.98
C THR A 41 -0.01 2.43 -3.91
N GLU A 42 -0.37 2.34 -2.63
CA GLU A 42 0.58 2.29 -1.51
C GLU A 42 1.57 1.12 -1.64
N ILE A 43 1.06 -0.09 -1.90
CA ILE A 43 1.92 -1.26 -2.13
C ILE A 43 2.84 -1.04 -3.34
N ARG A 44 2.33 -0.43 -4.41
CA ARG A 44 3.15 -0.09 -5.60
C ARG A 44 4.25 0.90 -5.25
N GLU A 45 3.93 2.00 -4.57
CA GLU A 45 4.89 3.04 -4.20
C GLU A 45 5.96 2.50 -3.23
N ALA A 46 5.58 1.71 -2.23
CA ALA A 46 6.53 1.05 -1.33
C ALA A 46 7.46 0.08 -2.08
N MET A 47 6.92 -0.67 -3.04
CA MET A 47 7.69 -1.57 -3.89
C MET A 47 8.69 -0.81 -4.78
N GLU A 48 8.26 0.25 -5.45
CA GLU A 48 9.14 1.10 -6.28
C GLU A 48 10.25 1.72 -5.43
N TYR A 49 9.91 2.25 -4.25
CA TYR A 49 10.89 2.82 -3.31
C TYR A 49 11.98 1.80 -2.92
N VAL A 50 11.61 0.56 -2.63
CA VAL A 50 12.56 -0.52 -2.31
C VAL A 50 13.45 -0.87 -3.52
N ILE A 51 12.89 -0.90 -4.72
CA ILE A 51 13.61 -1.22 -5.96
C ILE A 51 14.60 -0.11 -6.30
N GLU A 52 14.11 1.12 -6.42
CA GLU A 52 14.87 2.31 -6.82
C GLU A 52 15.91 2.70 -5.77
N GLY A 53 15.56 2.60 -4.49
CA GLY A 53 16.47 2.86 -3.38
C GLY A 53 17.56 1.79 -3.18
N GLY A 54 17.56 0.73 -3.99
CA GLY A 54 18.58 -0.33 -3.90
C GLY A 54 18.58 -1.05 -2.55
N HIS A 55 17.47 -1.03 -1.80
CA HIS A 55 17.38 -1.62 -0.47
C HIS A 55 17.54 -3.15 -0.52
N GLY A 56 17.89 -3.77 0.61
CA GLY A 56 18.00 -5.23 0.71
C GLY A 56 16.64 -5.93 0.62
N SER A 57 16.62 -7.21 0.98
CA SER A 57 15.38 -7.95 1.21
C SER A 57 14.47 -7.17 2.17
N THR A 58 13.27 -6.84 1.73
CA THR A 58 12.33 -5.96 2.41
C THR A 58 10.94 -6.56 2.39
N GLN A 59 10.28 -6.49 3.55
CA GLN A 59 8.90 -6.92 3.72
C GLN A 59 7.98 -5.71 3.59
N ILE A 60 7.03 -5.78 2.66
CA ILE A 60 5.94 -4.80 2.53
C ILE A 60 4.77 -5.36 3.32
N VAL A 61 4.41 -4.65 4.39
CA VAL A 61 3.30 -5.03 5.27
C VAL A 61 2.09 -4.18 4.94
N SER A 62 0.95 -4.80 4.65
CA SER A 62 -0.32 -4.11 4.39
C SER A 62 -1.44 -4.76 5.18
N ASP A 63 -2.39 -3.96 5.66
CA ASP A 63 -3.60 -4.43 6.32
C ASP A 63 -4.73 -4.74 5.33
N SER A 64 -4.60 -4.31 4.07
CA SER A 64 -5.53 -4.60 3.00
C SER A 64 -5.44 -6.05 2.51
N ARG A 65 -6.26 -6.90 3.12
CA ARG A 65 -6.45 -8.28 2.67
C ARG A 65 -6.89 -8.36 1.21
N SER A 66 -7.71 -7.40 0.76
CA SER A 66 -8.24 -7.39 -0.60
C SER A 66 -7.17 -7.12 -1.66
N SER A 67 -6.25 -6.19 -1.38
CA SER A 67 -5.11 -5.87 -2.25
C SER A 67 -4.14 -7.05 -2.34
N LEU A 68 -3.80 -7.65 -1.21
CA LEU A 68 -2.93 -8.83 -1.17
C LEU A 68 -3.53 -10.04 -1.90
N MET A 69 -4.82 -10.32 -1.71
CA MET A 69 -5.51 -11.37 -2.45
C MET A 69 -5.50 -11.14 -3.97
N ALA A 70 -5.65 -9.91 -4.43
CA ALA A 70 -5.57 -9.60 -5.85
C ALA A 70 -4.15 -9.77 -6.42
N LEU A 71 -3.12 -9.46 -5.63
CA LEU A 71 -1.72 -9.73 -5.98
C LEU A 71 -1.39 -11.23 -6.01
N GLU A 72 -2.01 -12.03 -5.16
CA GLU A 72 -1.86 -13.50 -5.18
C GLU A 72 -2.68 -14.17 -6.30
N SER A 73 -3.86 -13.64 -6.62
CA SER A 73 -4.83 -14.24 -7.55
C SER A 73 -4.26 -14.50 -8.96
N THR A 74 -4.27 -15.76 -9.40
CA THR A 74 -3.87 -16.16 -10.76
C THR A 74 -4.87 -15.72 -11.84
N CYS A 75 -6.10 -15.38 -11.44
CA CYS A 75 -7.21 -15.02 -12.33
C CYS A 75 -7.38 -13.51 -12.52
N GLU A 76 -6.51 -12.67 -11.95
CA GLU A 76 -6.65 -11.22 -12.03
C GLU A 76 -6.58 -10.73 -13.48
N LYS A 77 -7.51 -9.88 -13.89
CA LYS A 77 -7.65 -9.39 -15.28
C LYS A 77 -7.14 -7.96 -15.45
N ARG A 78 -7.13 -7.17 -14.37
CA ARG A 78 -6.74 -5.75 -14.39
C ARG A 78 -5.26 -5.60 -14.72
N SER A 79 -4.93 -4.83 -15.75
CA SER A 79 -3.57 -4.67 -16.28
C SER A 79 -2.60 -4.09 -15.25
N PHE A 80 -3.04 -3.07 -14.49
CA PHE A 80 -2.20 -2.44 -13.47
C PHE A 80 -1.78 -3.43 -12.36
N ILE A 81 -2.68 -4.32 -11.94
CA ILE A 81 -2.36 -5.34 -10.93
C ILE A 81 -1.38 -6.36 -11.50
N LYS A 82 -1.56 -6.78 -12.76
CA LYS A 82 -0.61 -7.68 -13.44
C LYS A 82 0.79 -7.08 -13.52
N GLU A 83 0.89 -5.78 -13.72
CA GLU A 83 2.18 -5.08 -13.73
C GLU A 83 2.86 -5.14 -12.37
N ILE A 84 2.15 -4.79 -11.29
CA ILE A 84 2.67 -4.86 -9.92
C ILE A 84 3.12 -6.30 -9.61
N LYS A 85 2.27 -7.29 -9.92
CA LYS A 85 2.60 -8.71 -9.76
C LYS A 85 3.87 -9.12 -10.50
N ARG A 86 4.05 -8.66 -11.74
CA ARG A 86 5.24 -8.97 -12.54
C ARG A 86 6.49 -8.38 -11.90
N LYS A 87 6.42 -7.14 -11.39
CA LYS A 87 7.54 -6.51 -10.67
C LYS A 87 7.88 -7.27 -9.39
N ILE A 88 6.88 -7.63 -8.58
CA ILE A 88 7.09 -8.44 -7.36
C ILE A 88 7.75 -9.78 -7.71
N LYS A 89 7.26 -10.48 -8.74
CA LYS A 89 7.85 -11.76 -9.18
C LYS A 89 9.28 -11.60 -9.70
N PHE A 90 9.57 -10.54 -10.45
CA PHE A 90 10.92 -10.26 -10.92
C PHE A 90 11.90 -9.97 -9.77
N HIS A 91 11.38 -9.44 -8.66
CA HIS A 91 12.14 -9.14 -7.44
C HIS A 91 11.78 -10.09 -6.28
N GLU A 92 11.44 -11.35 -6.56
CA GLU A 92 10.90 -12.29 -5.55
C GLU A 92 11.87 -12.58 -4.39
N ASN A 93 13.19 -12.44 -4.61
CA ASN A 93 14.20 -12.60 -3.57
C ASN A 93 14.39 -11.33 -2.70
N LYS A 94 13.71 -10.23 -3.07
CA LYS A 94 13.88 -8.91 -2.45
C LYS A 94 12.59 -8.37 -1.86
N ILE A 95 11.42 -8.71 -2.40
CA ILE A 95 10.15 -8.13 -1.99
C ILE A 95 9.23 -9.22 -1.47
N PHE A 96 8.88 -9.12 -0.19
CA PHE A 96 7.99 -10.05 0.48
C PHE A 96 6.72 -9.32 0.89
N LEU A 97 5.56 -9.78 0.41
CA LEU A 97 4.27 -9.23 0.85
C LEU A 97 3.81 -9.92 2.13
N CYS A 98 3.31 -9.15 3.09
CA CYS A 98 2.77 -9.68 4.33
C CYS A 98 1.46 -9.00 4.71
N TRP A 99 0.48 -9.82 5.07
CA TRP A 99 -0.77 -9.32 5.63
C TRP A 99 -0.64 -9.16 7.13
N ILE A 100 -0.96 -7.97 7.64
CA ILE A 100 -1.17 -7.75 9.06
C ILE A 100 -2.66 -7.53 9.34
N LYS A 101 -3.19 -8.21 10.34
CA LYS A 101 -4.54 -7.94 10.80
C LYS A 101 -4.50 -6.80 11.80
N VAL A 102 -4.73 -5.57 11.33
CA VAL A 102 -4.98 -4.45 12.24
C VAL A 102 -6.45 -4.53 12.69
N HIS A 103 -6.66 -5.17 13.84
CA HIS A 103 -7.74 -4.95 14.83
C HIS A 103 -8.33 -6.22 15.48
N LYS A 104 -8.39 -6.18 16.81
CA LYS A 104 -9.49 -6.72 17.65
C LYS A 104 -10.10 -5.56 18.44
N GLY A 105 -10.91 -4.72 17.80
CA GLY A 105 -11.93 -3.92 18.47
C GLY A 105 -13.28 -4.58 18.23
N TYR A 106 -13.61 -5.63 19.00
CA TYR A 106 -14.95 -6.21 18.96
C TYR A 106 -15.63 -5.97 20.30
N MET A 107 -16.13 -4.75 20.49
CA MET A 107 -17.34 -4.46 21.24
C MET A 107 -17.77 -3.03 20.95
N GLY A 108 -18.91 -2.90 20.28
CA GLY A 108 -19.85 -1.80 20.50
C GLY A 108 -19.41 -0.41 20.06
N ASN A 109 -19.99 -0.01 18.93
CA ASN A 109 -20.50 1.35 18.71
C ASN A 109 -19.49 2.49 18.50
N GLU A 110 -19.98 3.51 17.80
CA GLU A 110 -19.44 4.86 17.62
C GLU A 110 -18.41 4.99 16.48
N GLN A 111 -18.85 5.41 15.28
CA GLN A 111 -19.07 6.81 14.89
C GLN A 111 -17.83 7.71 15.07
N ILE A 112 -17.28 8.10 13.91
CA ILE A 112 -16.76 9.43 13.57
C ILE A 112 -15.52 9.91 14.36
N SER A 113 -14.46 10.21 13.62
CA SER A 113 -14.00 11.59 13.51
C SER A 113 -13.59 11.91 12.08
#